data_AF-A0A2D9BCR2-F1
#
_entry.id   AF-A0A2D9BCR2-F1
#
_cell.length_a   1.000
_cell.length_b   1.000
_cell.length_c   1.000
_cell.angle_alpha   90.00
_cell.angle_beta   90.00
_cell.angle_gamma   90.00
#
_symmetry.space_group_name_H-M   'P 1'
#
loop_
_entity.id
_entity.type
_entity.pdbx_description
1 polymer ?
#
loop_
_entity_poly.entity_id
_entity_poly.type
_entity_poly.pdbx_seq_one_letter_code
_entity_poly.pdbx_strand_id
1 'polypeptide(L)' 'MSLEKILSISGKPGLYKLKTQTRSGFLAESLIDGKKINVSGRHNVSLLSEIAIYTLTEEVPIREVFSKIS' A
#
# COMPACT_ATOMS: atom_id res chain seq x y z
N MET A 1 -10.20 -9.38 1.35
CA MET A 1 -8.88 -9.35 0.69
C MET A 1 -7.85 -8.87 1.70
N SER A 2 -6.67 -9.50 1.80
CA SER A 2 -5.61 -9.03 2.70
C SER A 2 -4.92 -7.79 2.10
N LEU A 3 -4.87 -6.69 2.85
CA LEU A 3 -4.18 -5.45 2.47
C LEU A 3 -2.68 -5.49 2.80
N GLU A 4 -2.19 -6.55 3.45
CA GLU A 4 -0.81 -6.71 3.96
C GLU A 4 0.27 -6.68 2.88
N LYS A 5 -0.12 -6.82 1.61
CA LYS A 5 0.82 -6.79 0.48
C LYS A 5 0.52 -5.63 -0.47
N ILE A 6 -0.38 -4.73 -0.12
CA ILE A 6 -0.72 -3.59 -0.97
C ILE A 6 0.03 -2.37 -0.47
N LEU A 7 0.73 -1.73 -1.40
CA LEU A 7 1.62 -0.61 -1.18
C LEU A 7 1.05 0.64 -1.87
N SER A 8 1.09 1.76 -1.14
CA SER A 8 1.07 3.10 -1.71
C SER A 8 2.49 3.62 -1.80
N ILE A 9 2.89 4.14 -2.95
CA ILE A 9 4.25 4.66 -3.18
C ILE A 9 4.14 6.14 -3.51
N SER A 10 4.72 6.99 -2.66
CA SER A 10 4.66 8.43 -2.89
C SER A 10 5.26 8.82 -4.25
N GLY A 11 4.55 9.68 -4.98
CA GLY A 11 4.95 10.15 -6.31
C GLY A 11 4.70 9.15 -7.45
N LYS A 12 4.12 7.98 -7.18
CA LYS A 12 3.64 7.06 -8.22
C LYS A 12 2.11 6.94 -8.15
N PRO A 13 1.41 6.99 -9.29
CA PRO A 13 -0.03 6.84 -9.30
C PRO A 13 -0.43 5.39 -8.98
N GLY A 14 -1.58 5.24 -8.34
CA GLY A 14 -2.20 3.93 -8.08
C GLY A 14 -1.58 3.16 -6.92
N LEU A 15 -1.99 1.89 -6.84
CA LEU A 15 -1.59 0.95 -5.80
C LEU A 15 -0.78 -0.19 -6.41
N TYR A 16 0.11 -0.76 -5.60
CA TYR A 16 1.04 -1.79 -6.04
C TYR A 16 1.00 -2.99 -5.09
N LYS A 17 1.13 -4.20 -5.62
CA LYS A 17 1.29 -5.41 -4.83
C LYS A 17 2.78 -5.71 -4.63
N LEU A 18 3.21 -5.89 -3.39
CA LEU A 18 4.55 -6.36 -3.07
C LEU A 18 4.73 -7.80 -3.59
N LYS A 19 5.70 -8.01 -4.49
CA LYS A 19 6.05 -9.32 -5.04
C LYS A 19 7.24 -9.92 -4.32
N THR A 20 8.33 -9.16 -4.19
CA THR A 20 9.51 -9.59 -3.42
C THR A 20 10.26 -8.39 -2.85
N GLN A 21 10.97 -8.61 -1.74
CA GLN A 21 11.95 -7.64 -1.23
C GLN A 21 13.29 -7.90 -1.91
N THR A 22 13.98 -6.85 -2.34
CA THR A 22 15.31 -6.91 -2.95
C THR A 22 16.33 -6.27 -2.01
N ARG A 23 17.62 -6.45 -2.29
CA ARG A 23 18.70 -5.86 -1.45
C ARG A 23 18.63 -4.33 -1.35
N SER A 24 18.06 -3.67 -2.36
CA SER A 24 18.01 -2.21 -2.47
C SER A 24 16.59 -1.63 -2.34
N GLY A 25 15.58 -2.46 -2.07
CA GLY A 25 14.18 -2.05 -1.96
C GLY A 25 13.19 -3.17 -2.24
N PHE A 26 12.27 -2.95 -3.19
CA PHE A 26 11.11 -3.83 -3.40
C PHE A 26 10.80 -3.98 -4.89
N LEU A 27 10.42 -5.20 -5.30
CA LEU A 27 9.74 -5.45 -6.57
C LEU A 27 8.23 -5.38 -6.31
N ALA A 28 7.57 -4.42 -6.95
CA ALA A 28 6.14 -4.21 -6.81
C ALA A 28 5.44 -4.35 -8.17
N GLU A 29 4.20 -4.80 -8.17
CA GLU A 29 3.36 -4.98 -9.37
C GLU A 29 2.18 -4.02 -9.29
N SER A 30 2.00 -3.16 -10.29
CA SER A 30 0.87 -2.25 -10.38
C SER A 30 -0.45 -3.02 -10.44
N LEU A 31 -1.43 -2.62 -9.61
CA LEU A 31 -2.77 -3.22 -9.64
C LEU A 31 -3.61 -2.76 -10.84
N ILE A 32 -3.18 -1.71 -11.54
CA ILE A 32 -3.93 -1.13 -12.66
C ILE A 32 -3.59 -1.86 -13.96
N ASP A 33 -2.30 -2.04 -14.24
CA ASP A 33 -1.81 -2.53 -15.52
C ASP A 33 -0.90 -3.78 -15.41
N GLY A 34 -0.69 -4.32 -14.21
CA GLY A 34 0.12 -5.52 -13.97
C GLY A 34 1.63 -5.32 -14.22
N LYS A 35 2.09 -4.10 -14.50
CA LYS A 35 3.50 -3.84 -14.75
C LYS A 35 4.32 -3.93 -13.47
N LYS A 36 5.50 -4.51 -13.58
CA LYS A 36 6.45 -4.64 -12.48
C LYS A 36 7.38 -3.44 -12.44
N ILE A 37 7.61 -2.91 -11.25
CA ILE A 37 8.52 -1.81 -11.00
C ILE A 37 9.47 -2.16 -9.85
N ASN A 38 10.72 -1.72 -9.98
CA ASN A 38 11.66 -1.73 -8.87
C ASN A 38 11.56 -0.40 -8.13
N VAL A 39 11.29 -0.48 -6.84
CA VAL A 39 11.14 0.67 -5.95
C VAL A 39 12.33 0.66 -5.02
N SER A 40 13.12 1.73 -5.03
CA SER A 40 14.20 1.90 -4.06
C SER A 40 13.63 2.01 -2.65
N GLY A 41 14.32 1.43 -1.66
CA GLY A 41 13.98 1.58 -0.25
C GLY A 41 14.07 3.03 0.27
N ARG A 42 14.56 3.98 -0.53
CA ARG A 42 14.54 5.42 -0.22
C ARG A 42 13.21 6.10 -0.50
N HIS A 43 12.31 5.46 -1.25
CA HIS A 43 10.98 6.02 -1.46
C HIS A 43 10.14 5.86 -0.20
N ASN A 44 9.27 6.84 0.06
CA ASN A 44 8.22 6.71 1.05
C ASN A 44 7.20 5.70 0.54
N VAL A 45 7.18 4.53 1.17
CA VAL A 45 6.28 3.41 0.86
C VAL A 45 5.44 3.16 2.10
N SER A 46 4.12 3.13 1.93
CA SER A 46 3.18 2.81 3.01
C SER A 46 2.42 1.55 2.66
N LEU A 47 2.40 0.58 3.57
CA LEU A 47 1.54 -0.60 3.48
C LEU A 47 0.12 -0.19 3.84
N LEU A 48 -0.86 -0.56 3.01
CA LEU A 48 -2.26 -0.23 3.31
C LEU A 48 -2.75 -0.89 4.61
N SER A 49 -2.18 -2.02 5.01
CA SER A 49 -2.48 -2.64 6.31
C SER A 49 -2.02 -1.82 7.51
N GLU A 50 -1.07 -0.90 7.33
CA GLU A 50 -0.51 -0.06 8.40
C GLU A 50 -1.17 1.34 8.44
N ILE A 51 -2.06 1.65 7.50
CA ILE A 51 -2.77 2.94 7.46
C ILE A 51 -4.03 2.84 8.33
N ALA A 52 -4.11 3.74 9.31
CA ALA A 52 -5.30 4.00 10.12
C ALA A 52 -5.74 5.47 9.96
N ILE A 53 -7.03 5.72 10.19
CA ILE A 53 -7.65 7.03 10.08
C ILE A 53 -8.15 7.45 11.46
N TYR A 54 -7.75 8.64 11.90
CA TYR A 54 -8.29 9.27 13.11
C TYR A 54 -9.75 9.64 12.91
N THR A 55 -10.60 9.14 13.80
CA THR A 55 -12.02 9.52 13.88
C THR A 55 -12.26 10.41 15.10
N LEU A 56 -13.52 10.75 15.37
CA LEU A 56 -13.89 11.58 16.53
C LEU A 56 -13.54 10.92 17.87
N THR A 57 -13.44 9.58 17.91
CA THR A 57 -13.29 8.82 19.15
C THR A 57 -12.05 7.92 19.15
N GLU A 58 -11.68 7.37 18.00
CA GLU A 58 -10.61 6.35 17.91
C GLU A 58 -9.90 6.35 16.55
N GLU A 59 -8.76 5.66 16.47
CA GLU A 59 -8.12 5.33 15.21
C GLU A 59 -8.77 4.09 14.60
N VAL A 60 -9.21 4.19 13.35
CA VAL A 60 -9.87 3.08 12.64
C VAL A 60 -8.99 2.64 11.47
N PRO A 61 -8.63 1.34 11.36
CA PRO A 61 -7.86 0.83 10.23
C PRO A 61 -8.56 1.08 8.89
N ILE A 62 -7.80 1.40 7.84
CA ILE A 62 -8.38 1.74 6.53
C ILE A 62 -9.27 0.64 5.94
N ARG A 63 -8.98 -0.63 6.27
CA ARG A 63 -9.81 -1.78 5.87
C ARG A 63 -11.25 -1.65 6.38
N GLU A 64 -11.41 -1.24 7.64
CA GLU A 64 -12.72 -1.08 8.25
C GLU A 64 -13.45 0.14 7.68
N VAL A 65 -12.71 1.23 7.44
CA VAL A 65 -13.26 2.41 6.78
C VAL A 65 -13.81 2.05 5.39
N PHE A 66 -13.05 1.31 4.57
CA PHE A 66 -13.52 0.84 3.27
C PHE A 66 -14.76 -0.05 3.35
N SER A 67 -14.88 -0.86 4.41
CA SER A 67 -16.06 -1.69 4.63
C SER A 67 -17.30 -0.90 5.04
N LYS A 68 -17.13 0.30 5.60
CA LYS A 68 -18.25 1.17 6.02
C LYS A 68 -18.77 2.06 4.89
N ILE A 69 -17.99 2.27 3.83
CA ILE A 69 -18.37 3.13 2.68
C ILE A 69 -18.87 2.34 1.45
N SER A 70 -18.74 1.02 1.44
CA SER A 70 -19.29 0.15 0.39
C SER A 70 -20.75 -0.18 0.68
#